data_AF-A0A1I7UMK7-F1
#
_entry.id   AF-A0A1I7UMK7-F1
#
_cell.length_a   1.000
_cell.length_b   1.000
_cell.length_c   1.000
_cell.angle_alpha   90.00
_cell.angle_beta   90.00
_cell.angle_gamma   90.00
#
_symmetry.space_group_name_H-M   'P 1'
#
loop_
_entity.id
_entity.type
_entity.pdbx_description
1 polymer ?
#
loop_
_entity_poly.entity_id
_entity_poly.type
_entity_poly.pdbx_seq_one_letter_code
_entity_poly.pdbx_strand_id
1 'polypeptide(L)'
;MLRKRRMEKLHVTIHNNSFIYFKTEDQMNTLFQVFNLSEIQKGSEIEYLKIGDTVVKTQKAKDEKECIYFYFEDHFIGIRILSEIICDFFCIPIYSFLVSGAKNINDPRRAINWIMSRQNSIADCSFHCEETSDEDVTYFLDRLRVTKDLSVFVKTSENFQYSFK
;
A
#
# COMPACT_ATOMS: atom_id res chain seq x y z
N MET A 1 -3.09 28.55 18.34
CA MET A 1 -2.08 28.63 17.27
C MET A 1 -1.73 27.19 16.89
N LEU A 2 -2.38 26.63 15.87
CA LEU A 2 -2.09 25.28 15.39
C LEU A 2 -0.67 25.29 14.82
N ARG A 3 0.28 24.60 15.48
CA ARG A 3 1.58 24.30 14.89
C ARG A 3 1.30 23.74 13.49
N LYS A 4 1.86 24.35 12.44
CA LYS A 4 1.99 23.69 11.13
C LYS A 4 2.66 22.34 11.43
N ARG A 5 1.88 21.26 11.54
CA ARG A 5 2.44 19.91 11.56
C ARG A 5 3.26 19.82 10.28
N ARG A 6 4.56 19.50 10.40
CA ARG A 6 5.38 19.12 9.24
C ARG A 6 4.56 18.09 8.46
N MET A 7 4.48 18.29 7.15
CA MET A 7 3.52 17.58 6.30
C MET A 7 3.77 16.07 6.38
N GLU A 8 2.91 15.37 7.11
CA GLU A 8 2.93 13.91 7.20
C GLU A 8 2.59 13.37 5.81
N LYS A 9 3.53 12.66 5.19
CA LYS A 9 3.32 12.05 3.88
C LYS A 9 2.72 10.67 4.08
N LEU A 10 1.66 10.37 3.35
CA LEU A 10 1.00 9.06 3.39
C LEU A 10 1.72 8.08 2.46
N HIS A 11 2.16 6.96 3.03
CA HIS A 11 2.78 5.87 2.30
C HIS A 11 1.89 4.63 2.38
N VAL A 12 1.68 3.99 1.23
CA VAL A 12 0.90 2.76 1.11
C VAL A 12 1.78 1.65 0.55
N THR A 13 1.81 0.52 1.22
CA THR A 13 2.53 -0.67 0.79
C THR A 13 1.56 -1.81 0.55
N ILE A 14 1.59 -2.37 -0.65
CA ILE A 14 0.85 -3.57 -1.04
C ILE A 14 1.83 -4.72 -1.23
N HIS A 15 1.80 -5.67 -0.30
CA HIS A 15 2.64 -6.86 -0.25
C HIS A 15 1.94 -7.93 0.62
N ASN A 16 2.58 -9.09 0.86
CA ASN A 16 2.11 -10.14 1.76
C ASN A 16 1.66 -9.60 3.13
N ASN A 17 2.35 -8.57 3.63
CA ASN A 17 1.91 -7.80 4.79
C ASN A 17 1.67 -6.37 4.28
N SER A 18 0.44 -6.05 3.89
CA SER A 18 0.11 -4.72 3.37
C SER A 18 -0.06 -3.73 4.52
N PHE A 19 0.45 -2.51 4.38
CA PHE A 19 0.41 -1.54 5.48
C PHE A 19 0.39 -0.08 5.03
N ILE A 20 -0.10 0.76 5.93
CA ILE A 20 -0.23 2.21 5.74
C ILE A 20 0.52 2.90 6.87
N TYR A 21 1.31 3.91 6.51
CA TYR A 21 2.08 4.66 7.48
C TYR A 21 2.24 6.12 7.07
N PHE A 22 2.48 6.95 8.09
CA PHE A 22 2.92 8.32 7.88
C PHE A 22 4.43 8.40 8.07
N LYS A 23 5.07 9.13 7.16
CA LYS A 23 6.48 9.48 7.29
C LYS A 23 6.60 10.97 7.56
N THR A 24 7.36 11.29 8.60
CA THR A 24 7.88 12.63 8.86
C THR A 24 9.39 12.64 8.61
N GLU A 25 10.05 13.80 8.68
CA GLU A 25 11.51 13.88 8.53
C GLU A 25 12.25 13.03 9.57
N ASP A 26 11.66 12.87 10.77
CA ASP A 26 12.35 12.32 11.93
C ASP A 26 11.86 10.93 12.34
N GLN A 27 10.68 10.48 11.84
CA GLN A 27 10.04 9.23 12.28
C GLN A 27 9.19 8.55 11.20
N MET A 28 9.15 7.22 11.26
CA MET A 28 8.24 6.35 10.50
C MET A 28 7.30 5.63 11.47
N ASN A 29 6.02 5.97 11.44
CA ASN A 29 5.02 5.39 12.34
C ASN A 29 4.03 4.56 11.51
N THR A 30 4.17 3.24 11.56
CA THR A 30 3.20 2.32 10.95
C THR A 30 1.90 2.38 11.74
N LEU A 31 0.84 2.87 11.12
CA LEU A 31 -0.44 3.01 11.78
C LEU A 31 -1.29 1.75 11.64
N PHE A 32 -1.34 1.21 10.42
CA PHE A 32 -2.29 0.18 10.06
C PHE A 32 -1.61 -0.91 9.26
N GLN A 33 -1.88 -2.17 9.61
CA GLN A 33 -1.48 -3.34 8.84
C GLN A 33 -2.71 -4.18 8.51
N VAL A 34 -2.70 -4.76 7.32
CA VAL A 34 -3.76 -5.62 6.80
C VAL A 34 -3.24 -7.04 6.68
N PHE A 35 -3.99 -7.96 7.26
CA PHE A 35 -3.70 -9.39 7.31
C PHE A 35 -4.88 -10.21 6.82
N ASN A 36 -4.65 -11.47 6.48
CA ASN A 36 -5.73 -12.41 6.21
C ASN A 36 -6.40 -12.89 7.51
N LEU A 37 -7.66 -13.31 7.44
CA LEU A 37 -8.37 -13.87 8.61
C LEU A 37 -7.66 -15.06 9.26
N SER A 38 -6.91 -15.84 8.48
CA SER A 38 -6.12 -16.97 8.98
C SER A 38 -4.91 -16.55 9.85
N GLU A 39 -4.54 -15.28 9.81
CA GLU A 39 -3.38 -14.71 10.50
C GLU A 39 -3.74 -13.99 11.80
N ILE A 40 -4.99 -14.11 12.25
CA ILE A 40 -5.45 -13.57 13.54
C ILE A 40 -4.58 -14.11 14.68
N GLN A 41 -4.05 -13.19 15.48
CA GLN A 41 -3.11 -13.53 16.54
C GLN A 41 -3.87 -14.11 17.74
N LYS A 42 -3.44 -15.30 18.17
CA LYS A 42 -4.01 -15.94 19.37
C LYS A 42 -3.65 -15.17 20.62
N GLY A 43 -4.60 -15.03 21.53
CA GLY A 43 -4.41 -14.42 22.84
C GLY A 43 -4.45 -12.88 22.87
N SER A 44 -4.73 -12.22 21.75
CA SER A 44 -5.05 -10.78 21.72
C SER A 44 -6.57 -10.61 21.60
N GLU A 45 -7.12 -9.59 22.24
CA GLU A 45 -8.55 -9.27 22.13
C GLU A 45 -8.89 -8.87 20.70
N ILE A 46 -9.97 -9.45 20.16
CA ILE A 46 -10.49 -9.11 18.83
C ILE A 46 -11.59 -8.10 19.03
N GLU A 47 -11.40 -6.92 18.44
CA GLU A 47 -12.40 -5.88 18.34
C GLU A 47 -13.09 -5.95 16.97
N TYR A 48 -14.26 -5.32 16.86
CA TYR A 48 -15.04 -5.27 15.62
C TYR A 48 -15.29 -3.81 15.28
N LEU A 49 -14.71 -3.35 14.17
CA LEU A 49 -14.91 -2.01 13.65
C LEU A 49 -15.89 -2.04 12.48
N LYS A 50 -16.91 -1.17 12.53
CA LYS A 50 -17.82 -0.97 11.40
C LYS A 50 -17.26 0.14 10.48
N ILE A 51 -16.98 -0.21 9.24
CA ILE A 51 -16.52 0.68 8.17
C ILE A 51 -17.58 0.67 7.06
N GLY A 52 -18.34 1.77 6.93
CA GLY A 52 -19.52 1.79 6.07
C GLY A 52 -20.49 0.67 6.47
N ASP A 53 -20.83 -0.20 5.53
CA ASP A 53 -21.67 -1.38 5.78
C ASP A 53 -20.88 -2.66 6.12
N THR A 54 -19.55 -2.57 6.17
CA THR A 54 -18.67 -3.72 6.45
C THR A 54 -18.29 -3.77 7.92
N VAL A 55 -18.38 -4.94 8.55
CA VAL A 55 -17.82 -5.18 9.89
C VAL A 55 -16.47 -5.90 9.74
N VAL A 56 -15.42 -5.28 10.25
CA VAL A 56 -14.04 -5.74 10.12
C VAL A 56 -13.50 -6.13 11.48
N LYS A 57 -12.82 -7.28 11.56
CA LYS A 57 -12.12 -7.70 12.77
C LYS A 57 -10.82 -6.90 12.89
N THR A 58 -10.53 -6.43 14.09
CA THR A 58 -9.32 -5.66 14.39
C THR A 58 -8.62 -6.17 15.65
N GLN A 59 -7.30 -6.04 15.70
CA GLN A 59 -6.51 -6.29 16.91
C GLN A 59 -5.50 -5.17 17.07
N LYS A 60 -5.38 -4.62 18.29
CA LYS A 60 -4.25 -3.74 18.60
C LYS A 60 -2.99 -4.60 18.73
N ALA A 61 -1.91 -4.17 18.07
CA ALA A 61 -0.62 -4.81 18.22
C ALA A 61 -0.18 -4.79 19.68
N LYS A 62 0.37 -5.90 20.16
CA LYS A 62 0.92 -6.02 21.52
C LYS A 62 2.33 -5.45 21.65
N ASP A 63 2.98 -5.12 20.53
CA ASP A 63 4.32 -4.56 20.52
C ASP A 63 4.28 -3.03 20.71
N GLU A 64 5.45 -2.44 20.93
CA GLU A 64 5.61 -0.99 21.15
C GLU A 64 5.24 -0.14 19.92
N LYS A 65 4.85 -0.75 18.80
CA LYS A 65 4.62 -0.06 17.52
C LYS A 65 3.26 0.64 17.44
N GLU A 66 2.40 0.47 18.45
CA GLU A 66 1.04 1.07 18.52
C GLU A 66 0.20 0.87 17.24
N CYS A 67 0.47 -0.18 16.47
CA CYS A 67 -0.18 -0.45 15.21
C CYS A 67 -1.55 -1.12 15.43
N ILE A 68 -2.51 -0.88 14.54
CA ILE A 68 -3.77 -1.61 14.50
C ILE A 68 -3.74 -2.59 13.32
N TYR A 69 -4.06 -3.85 13.62
CA TYR A 69 -4.20 -4.91 12.64
C TYR A 69 -5.65 -5.00 12.20
N PHE A 70 -5.87 -5.03 10.89
CA PHE A 70 -7.16 -5.25 10.27
C PHE A 70 -7.14 -6.57 9.53
N TYR A 71 -8.19 -7.36 9.69
CA TYR A 71 -8.27 -8.68 9.07
C TYR A 71 -9.36 -8.70 7.99
N PHE A 72 -8.94 -9.03 6.77
CA PHE A 72 -9.80 -9.14 5.60
C PHE A 72 -9.60 -10.50 4.92
N GLU A 73 -10.58 -10.94 4.11
CA GLU A 73 -10.42 -12.14 3.27
C GLU A 73 -9.46 -11.87 2.09
N ASP A 74 -9.49 -10.65 1.55
CA ASP A 74 -8.58 -10.17 0.52
C ASP A 74 -7.84 -8.93 1.07
N HIS A 75 -6.54 -9.06 1.30
CA HIS A 75 -5.71 -7.98 1.83
C HIS A 75 -5.66 -6.77 0.91
N PHE A 76 -5.78 -6.95 -0.41
CA PHE A 76 -5.84 -5.85 -1.38
C PHE A 76 -7.12 -5.04 -1.19
N ILE A 77 -8.26 -5.70 -0.98
CA ILE A 77 -9.52 -5.00 -0.67
C ILE A 77 -9.38 -4.24 0.65
N GLY A 78 -8.79 -4.87 1.66
CA GLY A 78 -8.58 -4.24 2.97
C GLY A 78 -7.70 -2.99 2.90
N ILE A 79 -6.52 -3.08 2.27
CA ILE A 79 -5.60 -1.95 2.17
C ILE A 79 -6.18 -0.81 1.34
N ARG A 80 -6.95 -1.13 0.30
CA ARG A 80 -7.68 -0.14 -0.50
C ARG A 80 -8.67 0.64 0.34
N ILE A 81 -9.57 -0.05 1.05
CA ILE A 81 -10.61 0.57 1.89
C ILE A 81 -9.97 1.46 2.96
N LEU A 82 -8.94 0.96 3.65
CA LEU A 82 -8.25 1.75 4.67
C LEU A 82 -7.55 2.98 4.07
N SER A 83 -6.91 2.83 2.92
CA SER A 83 -6.26 3.95 2.24
C SER A 83 -7.27 5.02 1.84
N GLU A 84 -8.45 4.65 1.35
CA GLU A 84 -9.53 5.57 1.01
C GLU A 84 -9.98 6.36 2.24
N ILE A 85 -10.28 5.68 3.35
CA ILE A 85 -10.70 6.33 4.61
C ILE A 85 -9.66 7.32 5.11
N ILE A 86 -8.38 6.92 5.12
CA ILE A 86 -7.31 7.77 5.66
C ILE A 86 -7.10 8.98 4.76
N CYS A 87 -7.04 8.78 3.44
CA CYS A 87 -6.89 9.89 2.52
C CYS A 87 -8.07 10.87 2.63
N ASP A 88 -9.30 10.37 2.76
CA ASP A 88 -10.50 11.18 2.84
C ASP A 88 -10.60 11.91 4.20
N PHE A 89 -10.20 11.25 5.29
CA PHE A 89 -10.18 11.84 6.64
C PHE A 89 -9.14 12.95 6.77
N PHE A 90 -7.94 12.75 6.22
CA PHE A 90 -6.86 13.74 6.30
C PHE A 90 -6.84 14.72 5.11
N CYS A 91 -7.67 14.50 4.09
CA CYS A 91 -7.69 15.26 2.84
C CYS A 91 -6.32 15.33 2.15
N ILE A 92 -5.62 14.18 2.07
CA ILE A 92 -4.27 14.08 1.48
C ILE A 92 -4.21 12.97 0.41
N PRO A 93 -3.39 13.14 -0.63
CA PRO A 93 -3.13 12.07 -1.60
C PRO A 93 -2.15 11.04 -1.04
N ILE A 94 -2.07 9.88 -1.71
CA ILE A 94 -1.00 8.92 -1.45
C ILE A 94 0.28 9.51 -2.06
N TYR A 95 1.25 9.76 -1.19
CA TYR A 95 2.51 10.35 -1.59
C TYR A 95 3.43 9.29 -2.22
N SER A 96 3.49 8.11 -1.61
CA SER A 96 4.40 7.04 -2.01
C SER A 96 3.72 5.69 -1.99
N PHE A 97 4.04 4.87 -2.99
CA PHE A 97 3.41 3.58 -3.21
C PHE A 97 4.44 2.50 -3.48
N LEU A 98 4.43 1.48 -2.62
CA LEU A 98 5.20 0.26 -2.83
C LEU A 98 4.24 -0.86 -3.21
N VAL A 99 4.54 -1.56 -4.29
CA VAL A 99 3.81 -2.75 -4.69
C VAL A 99 4.76 -3.91 -4.91
N SER A 100 4.43 -5.06 -4.32
CA SER A 100 5.20 -6.28 -4.45
C SER A 100 4.33 -7.50 -4.78
N GLY A 101 4.81 -8.35 -5.70
CA GLY A 101 4.07 -9.50 -6.24
C GLY A 101 4.32 -10.84 -5.55
N ALA A 102 4.90 -10.86 -4.35
CA ALA A 102 5.52 -12.05 -3.76
C ALA A 102 4.65 -13.32 -3.55
N LYS A 103 3.31 -13.27 -3.75
CA LYS A 103 2.44 -14.47 -3.68
C LYS A 103 1.24 -14.48 -4.63
N ASN A 104 0.95 -13.39 -5.33
CA ASN A 104 -0.21 -13.31 -6.23
C ASN A 104 0.08 -12.36 -7.38
N ILE A 105 0.23 -12.93 -8.59
CA ILE A 105 0.60 -12.22 -9.83
C ILE A 105 -0.42 -11.13 -10.22
N ASN A 106 -1.66 -11.20 -9.71
CA ASN A 106 -2.70 -10.22 -10.02
C ASN A 106 -2.65 -8.94 -9.18
N ASP A 107 -1.90 -8.91 -8.08
CA ASP A 107 -1.88 -7.76 -7.17
C ASP A 107 -1.21 -6.51 -7.78
N PRO A 108 -0.10 -6.60 -8.54
CA PRO A 108 0.53 -5.43 -9.16
C PRO A 108 -0.37 -4.68 -10.15
N ARG A 109 -1.02 -5.39 -11.09
CA ARG A 109 -1.92 -4.74 -12.06
C ARG A 109 -3.14 -4.10 -11.39
N ARG A 110 -3.74 -4.79 -10.41
CA ARG A 110 -4.86 -4.25 -9.60
C ARG A 110 -4.44 -3.00 -8.85
N ALA A 111 -3.28 -3.05 -8.21
CA ALA A 111 -2.66 -1.96 -7.47
C ALA A 111 -2.42 -0.71 -8.33
N ILE A 112 -1.79 -0.86 -9.51
CA ILE A 112 -1.53 0.25 -10.44
C ILE A 112 -2.83 0.86 -10.94
N ASN A 113 -3.78 0.03 -11.36
CA ASN A 113 -5.06 0.52 -11.86
C ASN A 113 -5.83 1.29 -10.79
N TRP A 114 -5.78 0.81 -9.55
CA TRP A 114 -6.40 1.50 -8.43
C TRP A 114 -5.72 2.83 -8.11
N ILE A 115 -4.39 2.86 -7.97
CA ILE A 115 -3.70 4.11 -7.62
C ILE A 115 -3.85 5.15 -8.75
N MET A 116 -3.77 4.73 -10.01
CA MET A 116 -3.94 5.63 -11.16
C MET A 116 -5.39 6.03 -11.42
N SER A 117 -6.39 5.27 -10.94
CA SER A 117 -7.79 5.74 -10.96
C SER A 117 -8.08 6.75 -9.85
N ARG A 118 -7.30 6.74 -8.76
CA ARG A 118 -7.43 7.68 -7.64
C ARG A 118 -6.71 9.00 -7.88
N GLN A 119 -5.52 8.95 -8.47
CA GLN A 119 -4.68 10.15 -8.65
C GLN A 119 -3.96 10.14 -10.01
N ASN A 120 -3.84 11.33 -10.61
CA ASN A 120 -3.22 11.51 -11.93
C ASN A 120 -1.73 11.17 -11.96
N SER A 121 -1.06 11.21 -10.81
CA SER A 121 0.36 10.91 -10.65
C SER A 121 0.68 10.57 -9.20
N ILE A 122 1.84 9.96 -8.97
CA ILE A 122 2.40 9.71 -7.66
C ILE A 122 3.79 10.33 -7.52
N ALA A 123 4.20 10.70 -6.31
CA ALA A 123 5.53 11.25 -6.10
C ALA A 123 6.58 10.16 -6.21
N ASP A 124 6.46 9.13 -5.37
CA ASP A 124 7.47 8.07 -5.26
C ASP A 124 6.80 6.70 -5.46
N CYS A 125 7.39 5.84 -6.30
CA CYS A 125 6.88 4.49 -6.50
C CYS A 125 7.99 3.44 -6.53
N SER A 126 7.74 2.33 -5.86
CA SER A 126 8.62 1.17 -5.85
C SER A 126 7.86 -0.08 -6.29
N PHE A 127 8.34 -0.74 -7.34
CA PHE A 127 7.80 -2.01 -7.83
C PHE A 127 8.79 -3.14 -7.61
N HIS A 128 8.37 -4.16 -6.87
CA HIS A 128 9.20 -5.30 -6.50
C HIS A 128 8.51 -6.60 -6.91
N CYS A 129 8.99 -7.30 -7.92
CA CYS A 129 8.35 -8.54 -8.36
C CYS A 129 9.38 -9.55 -8.84
N GLU A 130 9.54 -10.64 -8.09
CA GLU A 130 10.46 -11.72 -8.44
C GLU A 130 9.97 -12.50 -9.66
N GLU A 131 8.65 -12.70 -9.76
CA GLU A 131 7.98 -13.38 -10.87
C GLU A 131 7.13 -12.37 -11.64
N THR A 132 7.65 -11.86 -12.75
CA THR A 132 6.92 -10.95 -13.63
C THR A 132 7.33 -11.18 -15.08
N SER A 133 6.40 -10.97 -16.01
CA SER A 133 6.71 -10.99 -17.44
C SER A 133 7.17 -9.61 -17.91
N ASP A 134 7.94 -9.56 -19.00
CA ASP A 134 8.30 -8.29 -19.66
C ASP A 134 7.05 -7.46 -20.02
N GLU A 135 5.93 -8.13 -20.32
CA GLU A 135 4.63 -7.51 -20.61
C GLU A 135 4.03 -6.84 -19.36
N ASP A 136 4.15 -7.45 -18.19
CA ASP A 136 3.71 -6.86 -16.92
C ASP A 136 4.55 -5.66 -16.53
N VAL A 137 5.88 -5.74 -16.71
CA VAL A 137 6.79 -4.62 -16.47
C VAL A 137 6.47 -3.47 -17.43
N THR A 138 6.27 -3.75 -18.71
CA THR A 138 5.87 -2.76 -19.71
C THR A 138 4.53 -2.13 -19.35
N TYR A 139 3.54 -2.94 -18.96
CA TYR A 139 2.24 -2.46 -18.50
C TYR A 139 2.36 -1.52 -17.30
N PHE A 140 3.22 -1.87 -16.34
CA PHE A 140 3.50 -1.04 -15.17
C PHE A 140 4.06 0.32 -15.59
N LEU A 141 5.10 0.32 -16.42
CA LEU A 141 5.80 1.53 -16.84
C LEU A 141 4.94 2.43 -17.73
N ASP A 142 4.11 1.86 -18.62
CA ASP A 142 3.23 2.63 -19.51
C ASP A 142 2.06 3.31 -18.78
N ARG A 143 1.63 2.75 -17.64
CA ARG A 143 0.45 3.22 -16.90
C ARG A 143 0.80 4.16 -15.76
N LEU A 144 1.96 3.95 -15.14
CA LEU A 144 2.34 4.69 -13.96
C LEU A 144 2.88 6.07 -14.33
N ARG A 145 2.38 7.10 -13.64
CA ARG A 145 2.88 8.47 -13.76
C ARG A 145 3.59 8.87 -12.47
N VAL A 146 4.92 8.81 -12.47
CA VAL A 146 5.77 9.17 -11.32
C VAL A 146 6.36 10.56 -11.53
N THR A 147 6.41 11.37 -10.47
CA THR A 147 6.88 12.76 -10.55
C THR A 147 8.22 13.01 -9.85
N LYS A 148 8.71 12.06 -9.05
CA LYS A 148 10.02 12.15 -8.39
C LYS A 148 10.84 10.88 -8.60
N ASP A 149 10.55 9.84 -7.84
CA ASP A 149 11.42 8.67 -7.75
C ASP A 149 10.67 7.39 -8.14
N LEU A 150 11.18 6.71 -9.17
CA LEU A 150 10.73 5.39 -9.58
C LEU A 150 11.84 4.36 -9.31
N SER A 151 11.54 3.35 -8.51
CA SER A 151 12.41 2.19 -8.29
C SER A 151 11.73 0.92 -8.82
N VAL A 152 12.45 0.14 -9.63
CA VAL A 152 11.93 -1.09 -10.22
C VAL A 152 12.91 -2.23 -9.95
N PHE A 153 12.48 -3.20 -9.16
CA PHE A 153 13.23 -4.39 -8.76
C PHE A 153 12.50 -5.63 -9.28
N VAL A 154 12.76 -5.95 -10.54
CA VAL A 154 12.08 -7.05 -11.24
C VAL A 154 13.08 -7.86 -12.05
N LYS A 155 12.73 -9.12 -12.30
CA LYS A 155 13.46 -9.95 -13.26
C LYS A 155 12.84 -9.79 -14.64
N THR A 156 13.65 -9.47 -15.64
CA THR A 156 13.23 -9.37 -17.05
C THR A 156 13.94 -10.43 -17.90
N SER A 157 13.50 -10.60 -19.15
CA SER A 157 14.26 -11.38 -20.11
C SER A 157 15.58 -10.69 -20.49
N GLU A 158 16.54 -11.45 -21.03
CA GLU A 158 17.84 -10.92 -21.49
C GLU A 158 17.70 -9.88 -22.62
N ASN A 159 16.61 -9.97 -23.39
CA ASN A 159 16.35 -9.08 -24.53
C ASN A 159 15.39 -7.94 -24.19
N PHE A 160 14.99 -7.81 -22.92
CA PHE A 160 14.07 -6.76 -22.51
C PHE A 160 14.67 -5.38 -22.75
N GLN A 161 13.94 -4.56 -23.50
CA GLN A 161 14.26 -3.16 -23.73
C GLN A 161 12.99 -2.34 -23.56
N TYR A 162 13.08 -1.25 -22.81
CA TYR A 162 11.99 -0.30 -22.63
C TYR A 162 12.43 1.10 -22.99
N SER A 163 11.61 1.81 -23.75
CA SER A 163 11.81 3.21 -24.10
C SER A 163 10.73 4.06 -23.44
N PHE A 164 11.15 4.96 -22.54
CA PHE A 164 10.24 5.93 -21.95
C PHE A 164 9.70 6.86 -23.03
N LYS A 165 8.39 7.12 -22.99
CA LYS A 165 7.68 8.04 -23.87
C LYS A 165 7.65 9.45 -23.30
#